data_AF-A0A345VDC7-F1
#
_entry.id   AF-A0A345VDC7-F1
#
_cell.length_a   1.000
_cell.length_b   1.000
_cell.length_c   1.000
_cell.angle_alpha   90.00
_cell.angle_beta   90.00
_cell.angle_gamma   90.00
#
_symmetry.space_group_name_H-M   'P 1'
#
loop_
_entity.id
_entity.type
_entity.pdbx_description
1 polymer ?
#
loop_
_entity_poly.entity_id
_entity_poly.type
_entity_poly.pdbx_seq_one_letter_code
_entity_poly.pdbx_strand_id
1 'polypeptide(L)'
;MKVFGQRKRATAAIAAAGALLALAACTPAGTAAPESSSTSAPAPAPAPQSSTTAPPSPSAQPGTSATVGALVPGFPQALLPLMPGAKLVSSSFDKTTVPATVALVGSITAPSANVLAFYTKGLEAQGFKAVPGETVGTVPSKDFLRGDNETVNIAVVETSGVSTFTIGANVAAESVK
;
A
#
# COMPACT_ATOMS: atom_id res chain seq x y z
N MET A 1 3.59 54.79 -0.15
CA MET A 1 4.57 55.18 -1.20
C MET A 1 4.27 54.39 -2.47
N LYS A 2 4.55 54.94 -3.66
CA LYS A 2 4.37 54.26 -4.96
C LYS A 2 5.66 53.55 -5.36
N VAL A 3 5.56 52.33 -5.89
CA VAL A 3 6.49 51.81 -6.91
C VAL A 3 5.65 51.11 -7.98
N PHE A 4 5.91 51.42 -9.26
CA PHE A 4 5.14 50.97 -10.42
C PHE A 4 6.00 50.05 -11.32
N GLY A 5 5.38 49.01 -11.90
CA GLY A 5 5.90 48.27 -13.08
C GLY A 5 7.07 47.32 -12.85
N GLN A 6 7.67 46.62 -13.84
CA GLN A 6 7.34 46.29 -15.25
C GLN A 6 8.44 45.29 -15.76
N ARG A 7 8.39 44.50 -16.85
CA ARG A 7 7.46 44.31 -18.00
C ARG A 7 7.68 42.90 -18.64
N LYS A 8 6.62 42.26 -19.15
CA LYS A 8 6.55 41.20 -20.22
C LYS A 8 7.85 40.54 -20.77
N ARG A 9 7.88 39.20 -20.84
CA ARG A 9 8.08 38.33 -22.05
C ARG A 9 7.38 36.97 -21.76
N ALA A 10 6.37 36.46 -22.48
CA ALA A 10 6.15 36.20 -23.92
C ALA A 10 6.70 34.84 -24.41
N THR A 11 5.76 34.01 -24.91
CA THR A 11 5.94 32.78 -25.75
C THR A 11 6.70 31.59 -25.11
N ALA A 12 6.39 30.33 -25.45
CA ALA A 12 5.63 29.80 -26.60
C ALA A 12 4.62 28.70 -26.25
N ALA A 13 3.63 28.52 -27.13
CA ALA A 13 2.77 27.34 -27.19
C ALA A 13 3.15 26.51 -28.42
N ILE A 14 3.11 25.18 -28.30
CA ILE A 14 3.10 24.24 -29.43
C ILE A 14 2.00 23.22 -29.15
N ALA A 15 1.23 22.85 -30.17
CA ALA A 15 0.06 22.00 -30.09
C ALA A 15 0.10 20.88 -31.14
N ALA A 16 -0.78 19.88 -30.97
CA ALA A 16 -1.15 18.86 -31.95
C ALA A 16 -0.06 17.82 -32.34
N ALA A 17 -0.39 16.62 -32.83
CA ALA A 17 -1.59 15.78 -32.69
C ALA A 17 -1.32 14.37 -33.26
N GLY A 18 -2.15 13.41 -32.88
CA GLY A 18 -2.42 12.17 -33.64
C GLY A 18 -2.00 10.86 -32.95
N ALA A 19 -2.54 9.70 -33.31
CA ALA A 19 -3.79 9.32 -33.98
C ALA A 19 -3.75 7.80 -34.18
N LEU A 20 -4.55 7.06 -33.40
CA LEU A 20 -5.21 5.78 -33.76
C LEU A 20 -4.40 4.52 -34.17
N LEU A 21 -5.11 3.38 -34.10
CA LEU A 21 -4.80 2.03 -34.64
C LEU A 21 -3.78 1.19 -33.81
N ALA A 22 -3.94 -0.13 -33.62
CA ALA A 22 -4.98 -1.08 -34.06
C ALA A 22 -5.17 -2.23 -33.05
N LEU A 23 -6.24 -3.03 -33.25
CA LEU A 23 -6.50 -4.28 -32.52
C LEU A 23 -5.44 -5.36 -32.81
N ALA A 24 -5.07 -6.14 -31.81
CA ALA A 24 -4.41 -7.44 -31.98
C ALA A 24 -4.98 -8.46 -30.99
N ALA A 25 -6.13 -9.04 -31.33
CA ALA A 25 -6.66 -10.21 -30.63
C ALA A 25 -5.94 -11.47 -31.15
N CYS A 26 -4.96 -11.97 -30.41
CA CYS A 26 -4.30 -13.24 -30.71
C CYS A 26 -4.97 -14.40 -29.96
N THR A 27 -5.87 -15.07 -30.67
CA THR A 27 -6.44 -16.38 -30.34
C THR A 27 -5.34 -17.41 -30.05
N PRO A 28 -5.44 -18.23 -28.98
CA PRO A 28 -4.58 -19.40 -28.84
C PRO A 28 -4.94 -20.44 -29.91
N ALA A 29 -4.06 -20.60 -30.91
CA ALA A 29 -4.20 -21.65 -31.91
C ALA A 29 -3.85 -23.01 -31.28
N GLY A 30 -4.86 -23.83 -31.02
CA GLY A 30 -4.67 -25.24 -30.70
C GLY A 30 -4.44 -26.06 -31.97
N THR A 31 -3.27 -26.69 -32.08
CA THR A 31 -2.99 -27.73 -33.08
C THR A 31 -2.41 -28.95 -32.36
N ALA A 32 -3.14 -30.06 -32.42
CA ALA A 32 -2.66 -31.40 -32.06
C ALA A 32 -1.73 -31.93 -33.17
N ALA A 33 -1.02 -33.05 -33.06
CA ALA A 33 -1.01 -34.15 -32.09
C ALA A 33 0.38 -34.85 -32.15
N PRO A 34 0.73 -35.77 -31.23
CA PRO A 34 2.02 -36.47 -31.26
C PRO A 34 2.03 -37.67 -32.22
N GLU A 35 3.22 -38.03 -32.72
CA GLU A 35 3.42 -39.29 -33.44
C GLU A 35 3.72 -40.47 -32.48
N SER A 36 2.73 -41.34 -32.35
CA SER A 36 2.81 -42.80 -32.24
C SER A 36 3.96 -43.47 -31.46
N SER A 37 3.60 -44.09 -30.33
CA SER A 37 4.03 -45.46 -29.99
C SER A 37 3.00 -46.12 -29.07
N SER A 38 2.40 -47.22 -29.52
CA SER A 38 1.29 -47.90 -28.84
C SER A 38 1.78 -48.87 -27.75
N THR A 39 1.15 -48.85 -26.58
CA THR A 39 1.08 -50.01 -25.66
C THR A 39 -0.18 -49.89 -24.81
N SER A 40 -1.06 -50.88 -24.89
CA SER A 40 -2.30 -50.92 -24.12
C SER A 40 -2.04 -51.39 -22.69
N ALA A 41 -2.54 -50.65 -21.70
CA ALA A 41 -2.55 -51.01 -20.29
C ALA A 41 -3.97 -50.80 -19.70
N PRO A 42 -4.40 -51.56 -18.68
CA PRO A 42 -5.80 -51.58 -18.23
C PRO A 42 -6.21 -50.31 -17.47
N ALA A 43 -7.50 -50.01 -17.49
CA ALA A 43 -8.07 -48.81 -16.88
C ALA A 43 -7.99 -48.85 -15.33
N PRO A 44 -7.50 -47.77 -14.68
CA PRO A 44 -7.51 -47.66 -13.23
C PRO A 44 -8.90 -47.25 -12.69
N ALA A 45 -9.22 -47.71 -11.48
CA ALA A 45 -10.42 -47.34 -10.74
C ALA A 45 -10.43 -45.84 -10.35
N PRO A 46 -11.61 -45.22 -10.13
CA PRO A 46 -11.68 -43.82 -9.71
C PRO A 46 -11.00 -43.61 -8.36
N ALA A 47 -10.00 -42.73 -8.33
CA ALA A 47 -9.27 -42.38 -7.11
C ALA A 47 -10.17 -41.56 -6.15
N PRO A 48 -10.02 -41.72 -4.82
CA PRO A 48 -10.75 -40.92 -3.85
C PRO A 48 -10.40 -39.43 -4.01
N GLN A 49 -11.43 -38.58 -4.03
CA GLN A 49 -11.25 -37.13 -4.11
C GLN A 49 -10.70 -36.61 -2.78
N SER A 50 -9.38 -36.34 -2.74
CA SER A 50 -8.74 -35.67 -1.60
C SER A 50 -9.36 -34.29 -1.37
N SER A 51 -10.05 -34.12 -0.24
CA SER A 51 -10.55 -32.82 0.19
C SER A 51 -9.38 -31.94 0.63
N THR A 52 -8.94 -31.02 -0.23
CA THR A 52 -7.93 -30.00 0.09
C THR A 52 -8.51 -28.94 1.02
N THR A 53 -8.66 -29.28 2.30
CA THR A 53 -8.92 -28.31 3.36
C THR A 53 -7.63 -27.54 3.63
N ALA A 54 -7.68 -26.21 3.56
CA ALA A 54 -6.53 -25.38 3.91
C ALA A 54 -6.11 -25.63 5.39
N PRO A 55 -4.80 -25.60 5.71
CA PRO A 55 -4.35 -25.74 7.09
C PRO A 55 -4.93 -24.62 7.96
N PRO A 56 -5.16 -24.87 9.27
CA PRO A 56 -5.66 -23.86 10.18
C PRO A 56 -4.70 -22.67 10.24
N SER A 57 -5.25 -21.45 10.25
CA SER A 57 -4.47 -20.22 10.42
C SER A 57 -3.62 -20.29 11.69
N PRO A 58 -2.39 -19.74 11.69
CA PRO A 58 -1.53 -19.73 12.87
C PRO A 58 -2.21 -19.00 14.04
N SER A 59 -2.09 -19.58 15.24
CA SER A 59 -2.59 -18.95 16.47
C SER A 59 -1.81 -17.66 16.79
N ALA A 60 -2.50 -16.66 17.34
CA ALA A 60 -1.88 -15.40 17.75
C ALA A 60 -0.80 -15.64 18.82
N GLN A 61 0.42 -15.17 18.54
CA GLN A 61 1.54 -15.23 19.47
C GLN A 61 1.46 -14.06 20.48
N PRO A 62 1.78 -14.26 21.77
CA PRO A 62 1.78 -13.17 22.75
C PRO A 62 2.69 -12.01 22.32
N GLY A 63 2.12 -10.81 22.16
CA GLY A 63 2.83 -9.63 21.67
C GLY A 63 2.64 -9.31 20.18
N THR A 64 2.02 -10.21 19.42
CA THR A 64 1.52 -9.95 18.07
C THR A 64 0.00 -9.86 18.11
N SER A 65 -0.59 -8.85 17.50
CA SER A 65 -2.05 -8.72 17.43
C SER A 65 -2.49 -7.93 16.20
N ALA A 66 -3.62 -8.31 15.62
CA ALA A 66 -4.23 -7.66 14.46
C ALA A 66 -5.75 -7.72 14.56
N THR A 67 -6.44 -6.72 14.02
CA THR A 67 -7.91 -6.68 13.98
C THR A 67 -8.43 -5.87 12.79
N VAL A 68 -9.68 -6.15 12.41
CA VAL A 68 -10.38 -5.54 11.26
C VAL A 68 -11.53 -4.70 11.79
N GLY A 69 -11.70 -3.48 11.26
CA GLY A 69 -12.73 -2.52 11.67
C GLY A 69 -12.53 -1.86 13.04
N ALA A 70 -11.46 -2.22 13.77
CA ALA A 70 -11.15 -1.73 15.10
C ALA A 70 -9.65 -1.41 15.25
N LEU A 71 -9.29 -0.74 16.35
CA LEU A 71 -7.90 -0.52 16.74
C LEU A 71 -7.44 -1.67 17.64
N VAL A 72 -6.29 -2.25 17.34
CA VAL A 72 -5.68 -3.29 18.17
C VAL A 72 -5.30 -2.74 19.56
N PRO A 73 -5.55 -3.46 20.66
CA PRO A 73 -5.14 -3.03 21.99
C PRO A 73 -3.63 -2.77 22.07
N GLY A 74 -3.23 -1.63 22.63
CA GLY A 74 -1.83 -1.21 22.72
C GLY A 74 -1.23 -0.67 21.42
N PHE A 75 -2.03 -0.37 20.39
CA PHE A 75 -1.54 0.32 19.19
C PHE A 75 -0.90 1.68 19.55
N PRO A 76 0.28 2.03 18.99
CA PRO A 76 1.02 3.23 19.35
C PRO A 76 0.43 4.50 18.72
N GLN A 77 -0.66 5.01 19.30
CA GLN A 77 -1.37 6.20 18.80
C GLN A 77 -0.56 7.50 18.93
N ALA A 78 0.45 7.55 19.82
CA ALA A 78 1.38 8.68 19.90
C ALA A 78 2.25 8.79 18.63
N LEU A 79 2.66 7.64 18.08
CA LEU A 79 3.41 7.53 16.83
C LEU A 79 2.51 7.75 15.61
N LEU A 80 1.44 6.95 15.50
CA LEU A 80 0.50 6.93 14.39
C LEU A 80 -0.92 7.27 14.87
N PRO A 81 -1.27 8.55 15.05
CA PRO A 81 -2.61 8.94 15.46
C PRO A 81 -3.64 8.57 14.38
N LEU A 82 -4.83 8.16 14.80
CA LEU A 82 -5.94 7.99 13.87
C LEU A 82 -6.38 9.37 13.37
N MET A 83 -6.36 9.58 12.05
CA MET A 83 -6.79 10.84 11.45
C MET A 83 -8.28 11.11 11.80
N PRO A 84 -8.63 12.28 12.36
CA PRO A 84 -10.00 12.57 12.77
C PRO A 84 -11.00 12.41 11.62
N GLY A 85 -12.08 11.66 11.87
CA GLY A 85 -13.09 11.35 10.85
C GLY A 85 -12.73 10.21 9.88
N ALA A 86 -11.54 9.60 10.00
CA ALA A 86 -11.22 8.39 9.26
C ALA A 86 -11.97 7.18 9.83
N LYS A 87 -12.52 6.35 8.94
CA LYS A 87 -12.99 5.00 9.25
C LYS A 87 -11.78 4.06 9.26
N LEU A 88 -11.61 3.33 10.36
CA LEU A 88 -10.59 2.31 10.50
C LEU A 88 -10.97 1.04 9.73
N VAL A 89 -10.05 0.54 8.88
CA VAL A 89 -10.25 -0.67 8.07
C VAL A 89 -9.54 -1.85 8.72
N SER A 90 -8.27 -1.70 9.08
CA SER A 90 -7.53 -2.69 9.86
C SER A 90 -6.37 -2.05 10.62
N SER A 91 -5.93 -2.72 11.67
CA SER A 91 -4.69 -2.37 12.38
C SER A 91 -3.98 -3.63 12.86
N SER A 92 -2.65 -3.55 12.93
CA SER A 92 -1.81 -4.58 13.54
C SER A 92 -0.63 -3.97 14.27
N PHE A 93 -0.19 -4.67 15.31
CA PHE A 93 0.98 -4.32 16.09
C PHE A 93 1.69 -5.62 16.51
N ASP A 94 2.99 -5.68 16.21
CA ASP A 94 3.89 -6.72 16.68
C ASP A 94 5.05 -6.05 17.44
N LYS A 95 5.15 -6.36 18.73
CA LYS A 95 6.25 -5.92 19.61
C LYS A 95 7.25 -7.04 19.94
N THR A 96 7.12 -8.19 19.28
CA THR A 96 8.04 -9.32 19.39
C THR A 96 9.20 -9.20 18.39
N THR A 97 9.01 -8.43 17.32
CA THR A 97 10.04 -8.03 16.37
C THR A 97 10.92 -6.90 16.90
N VAL A 98 12.17 -6.86 16.43
CA VAL A 98 13.12 -5.76 16.68
C VAL A 98 13.71 -5.33 15.32
N PRO A 99 13.34 -4.16 14.78
CA PRO A 99 12.35 -3.19 15.29
C PRO A 99 10.91 -3.75 15.36
N ALA A 100 10.10 -3.16 16.23
CA ALA A 100 8.68 -3.48 16.39
C ALA A 100 7.90 -3.00 15.16
N THR A 101 6.91 -3.78 14.71
CA THR A 101 6.20 -3.57 13.45
C THR A 101 4.76 -3.12 13.70
N VAL A 102 4.36 -2.03 13.05
CA VAL A 102 3.02 -1.44 13.16
C VAL A 102 2.43 -1.30 11.77
N ALA A 103 1.14 -1.63 11.59
CA ALA A 103 0.44 -1.31 10.36
C ALA A 103 -0.98 -0.78 10.63
N LEU A 104 -1.40 0.17 9.80
CA LEU A 104 -2.68 0.85 9.88
C LEU A 104 -3.26 1.03 8.48
N VAL A 105 -4.50 0.59 8.27
CA VAL A 105 -5.26 0.87 7.06
C VAL A 105 -6.54 1.59 7.43
N GLY A 106 -6.79 2.74 6.79
CA GLY A 106 -7.98 3.54 7.03
C GLY A 106 -8.52 4.15 5.75
N SER A 107 -9.76 4.65 5.81
CA SER A 107 -10.43 5.34 4.71
C SER A 107 -11.08 6.62 5.22
N ILE A 108 -10.93 7.74 4.50
CA ILE A 108 -11.49 9.04 4.87
C ILE A 108 -11.99 9.81 3.63
N THR A 109 -13.10 10.53 3.78
CA THR A 109 -13.60 11.46 2.76
C THR A 109 -12.77 12.75 2.77
N ALA A 110 -11.54 12.66 2.28
CA ALA A 110 -10.62 13.78 2.12
C ALA A 110 -9.64 13.50 0.95
N PRO A 111 -9.08 14.55 0.30
CA PRO A 111 -8.03 14.39 -0.69
C PRO A 111 -6.78 13.69 -0.12
N SER A 112 -6.13 12.89 -0.95
CA SER A 112 -4.91 12.14 -0.65
C SER A 112 -3.77 13.02 -0.10
N ALA A 113 -3.61 14.22 -0.66
CA ALA A 113 -2.64 15.22 -0.18
C ALA A 113 -2.88 15.65 1.28
N ASN A 114 -4.13 15.71 1.75
CA ASN A 114 -4.44 16.07 3.14
C ASN A 114 -4.06 14.94 4.10
N VAL A 115 -4.20 13.69 3.67
CA VAL A 115 -3.79 12.51 4.45
C VAL A 115 -2.27 12.49 4.58
N LEU A 116 -1.54 12.65 3.47
CA LEU A 116 -0.09 12.73 3.48
C LEU A 116 0.40 13.90 4.35
N ALA A 117 -0.19 15.09 4.24
CA ALA A 117 0.20 16.26 5.04
C ALA A 117 -0.04 16.06 6.55
N PHE A 118 -1.16 15.43 6.94
CA PHE A 118 -1.48 15.14 8.33
C PHE A 118 -0.40 14.24 8.97
N TYR A 119 -0.09 13.12 8.33
CA TYR A 119 0.90 12.18 8.85
C TYR A 119 2.34 12.69 8.72
N THR A 120 2.68 13.39 7.64
CA THR A 120 4.00 14.07 7.49
C THR A 120 4.28 14.96 8.69
N LYS A 121 3.34 15.86 9.04
CA LYS A 121 3.48 16.75 10.19
C LYS A 121 3.62 15.99 11.51
N GLY A 122 2.86 14.91 11.71
CA GLY A 122 2.91 14.09 12.91
C GLY A 122 4.24 13.34 13.09
N LEU A 123 4.82 12.85 11.99
CA LEU A 123 6.09 12.12 11.98
C LEU A 123 7.29 13.08 12.10
N GLU A 124 7.29 14.20 11.39
CA GLU A 124 8.35 15.22 11.47
C GLU A 124 8.44 15.82 12.89
N ALA A 125 7.31 16.04 13.56
CA ALA A 125 7.27 16.47 14.96
C ALA A 125 7.91 15.46 15.93
N GLN A 126 8.03 14.19 15.52
CA GLN A 126 8.68 13.11 16.26
C GLN A 126 10.12 12.83 15.78
N GLY A 127 10.68 13.71 14.94
CA GLY A 127 12.06 13.61 14.47
C GLY A 127 12.29 12.71 13.25
N PHE A 128 11.23 12.15 12.64
CA PHE A 128 11.35 11.50 11.34
C PHE A 128 11.67 12.53 10.24
N LYS A 129 12.41 12.08 9.23
CA LYS A 129 12.75 12.86 8.04
C LYS A 129 12.11 12.22 6.82
N ALA A 130 11.35 12.99 6.05
CA ALA A 130 10.84 12.53 4.76
C ALA A 130 12.00 12.20 3.81
N VAL A 131 11.92 11.06 3.14
CA VAL A 131 12.80 10.67 2.04
C VAL A 131 12.37 11.44 0.78
N PRO A 132 13.29 11.91 -0.08
CA PRO A 132 12.92 12.58 -1.32
C PRO A 132 12.06 11.69 -2.24
N GLY A 133 10.78 12.05 -2.38
CA GLY A 133 9.79 11.32 -3.16
C GLY A 133 8.37 11.62 -2.68
N GLU A 134 7.42 11.66 -3.60
CA GLU A 134 5.99 11.93 -3.30
C GLU A 134 5.05 10.89 -3.93
N THR A 135 5.59 9.93 -4.69
CA THR A 135 4.83 8.85 -5.33
C THR A 135 5.66 7.56 -5.44
N VAL A 136 4.97 6.41 -5.47
CA VAL A 136 5.49 5.15 -5.99
C VAL A 136 4.66 4.78 -7.23
N GLY A 137 5.25 4.91 -8.41
CA GLY A 137 4.51 4.86 -9.67
C GLY A 137 3.50 6.00 -9.75
N THR A 138 2.21 5.67 -9.83
CA THR A 138 1.10 6.64 -9.84
C THR A 138 0.46 6.86 -8.47
N VAL A 139 0.87 6.12 -7.42
CA VAL A 139 0.25 6.19 -6.09
C VAL A 139 0.96 7.27 -5.27
N PRO A 140 0.25 8.30 -4.74
CA PRO A 140 0.77 9.23 -3.75
C PRO A 140 1.31 8.49 -2.53
N SER A 141 2.62 8.64 -2.28
CA SER A 141 3.33 7.87 -1.26
C SER A 141 4.46 8.70 -0.65
N LYS A 142 4.76 8.48 0.63
CA LYS A 142 5.94 9.07 1.27
C LYS A 142 6.57 8.10 2.25
N ASP A 143 7.90 7.99 2.17
CA ASP A 143 8.73 7.27 3.11
C ASP A 143 9.42 8.22 4.09
N PHE A 144 9.65 7.72 5.30
CA PHE A 144 10.27 8.45 6.40
C PHE A 144 11.30 7.60 7.11
N LEU A 145 12.39 8.21 7.55
CA LEU A 145 13.45 7.57 8.33
C LEU A 145 13.71 8.32 9.64
N ARG A 146 14.01 7.59 10.72
CA ARG A 146 14.51 8.17 11.98
C ARG A 146 15.61 7.27 12.56
N GLY A 147 16.75 7.88 12.89
CA GLY A 147 17.97 7.12 13.19
C GLY A 147 18.34 6.17 12.05
N ASP A 148 18.96 5.04 12.40
CA ASP A 148 19.46 4.07 11.42
C ASP A 148 18.48 2.92 11.13
N ASN A 149 17.43 2.74 11.96
CA ASN A 149 16.62 1.51 11.96
C ASN A 149 15.09 1.74 11.99
N GLU A 150 14.61 2.99 12.12
CA GLU A 150 13.17 3.26 12.13
C GLU A 150 12.69 3.80 10.78
N THR A 151 11.61 3.20 10.27
CA THR A 151 11.03 3.52 8.97
C THR A 151 9.52 3.69 9.08
N VAL A 152 8.93 4.62 8.32
CA VAL A 152 7.48 4.70 8.12
C VAL A 152 7.20 4.89 6.64
N ASN A 153 6.30 4.07 6.10
CA ASN A 153 5.87 4.10 4.70
C ASN A 153 4.39 4.47 4.68
N ILE A 154 4.02 5.46 3.88
CA ILE A 154 2.62 5.87 3.68
C ILE A 154 2.30 5.77 2.20
N ALA A 155 1.21 5.09 1.86
CA ALA A 155 0.65 5.08 0.50
C ALA A 155 -0.84 5.42 0.57
N VAL A 156 -1.33 6.25 -0.34
CA VAL A 156 -2.72 6.72 -0.37
C VAL A 156 -3.32 6.54 -1.75
N VAL A 157 -4.38 5.75 -1.85
CA VAL A 157 -5.16 5.55 -3.09
C VAL A 157 -6.49 6.28 -2.92
N GLU A 158 -6.74 7.24 -3.80
CA GLU A 158 -7.99 8.02 -3.81
C GLU A 158 -8.95 7.47 -4.87
N THR A 159 -10.22 7.35 -4.53
CA THR A 159 -11.29 6.97 -5.46
C THR A 159 -12.57 7.69 -5.09
N SER A 160 -13.15 8.43 -6.04
CA SER A 160 -14.41 9.19 -5.85
C SER A 160 -14.41 10.13 -4.63
N GLY A 161 -13.26 10.76 -4.33
CA GLY A 161 -13.10 11.67 -3.18
C GLY A 161 -12.93 10.99 -1.82
N VAL A 162 -12.81 9.66 -1.79
CA VAL A 162 -12.45 8.88 -0.60
C VAL A 162 -11.01 8.40 -0.75
N SER A 163 -10.15 8.81 0.19
CA SER A 163 -8.78 8.32 0.29
C SER A 163 -8.71 7.09 1.18
N THR A 164 -8.23 5.97 0.64
CA THR A 164 -7.79 4.81 1.41
C THR A 164 -6.28 4.93 1.63
N PHE A 165 -5.84 4.94 2.88
CA PHE A 165 -4.44 5.05 3.24
C PHE A 165 -3.95 3.78 3.92
N THR A 166 -2.74 3.39 3.57
CA THR A 166 -1.99 2.28 4.17
C THR A 166 -0.71 2.86 4.76
N ILE A 167 -0.47 2.59 6.03
CA ILE A 167 0.74 2.98 6.75
C ILE A 167 1.39 1.73 7.31
N GLY A 168 2.66 1.52 6.97
CA GLY A 168 3.54 0.56 7.64
C GLY A 168 4.61 1.32 8.42
N ALA A 169 4.98 0.83 9.60
CA ALA A 169 6.09 1.38 10.36
C ALA A 169 6.91 0.28 11.03
N ASN A 170 8.23 0.47 11.03
CA ASN A 170 9.17 -0.30 11.84
C ASN A 170 9.83 0.69 12.79
N VAL A 171 9.71 0.45 14.10
CA VAL A 171 10.09 1.41 15.13
C VAL A 171 10.74 0.75 16.34
N ALA A 172 11.57 1.50 17.06
CA ALA A 172 12.17 1.04 18.30
C ALA A 172 11.09 0.77 19.36
N ALA A 173 11.32 -0.18 20.26
CA ALA A 173 10.37 -0.54 21.31
C ALA A 173 10.03 0.62 22.27
N GLU A 174 10.88 1.65 22.33
CA GLU A 174 10.64 2.87 23.10
C GLU A 174 9.85 3.96 22.37
N SER A 175 9.67 3.83 21.06
CA SER A 175 8.84 4.68 20.21
C SER A 175 7.37 4.27 20.17
N VAL A 176 7.03 3.13 20.80
CA VAL A 176 5.68 2.55 20.89
C VAL A 176 5.13 2.56 22.32
N LYS A 177 5.58 3.53 23.13
CA LYS A 177 5.09 3.82 24.48
C LYS A 177 3.82 4.68 24.46
#